data_AF-A0A9D2WSC9-F1
#
_entry.id   AF-A0A9D2WSC9-F1
#
_cell.length_a   1.000
_cell.length_b   1.000
_cell.length_c   1.000
_cell.angle_alpha   90.00
_cell.angle_beta   90.00
_cell.angle_gamma   90.00
#
_symmetry.space_group_name_H-M   'P 1'
#
loop_
_entity.id
_entity.type
_entity.pdbx_description
1 polymer ?
#
loop_
_entity_poly.entity_id
_entity_poly.type
_entity_poly.pdbx_seq_one_letter_code
_entity_poly.pdbx_strand_id
1 'polypeptide(L)'
;MKKFFTIMLVMLLTTALSTGAAWAKSGNAKKDKTKPKAQTVQMYKMQYKAMVDGKISAKGTKFRDTKNHWGSASIQRMADMELFKGYDDGTFKPNKNMSQAEMIALLMRLADNDSNDKKDTTYSENLREVPSWARDSVKKAINLKILNLNRFNSAQQASRAQTCVIFAKVLALTPVDIDKVNFKDKILISKDDLGYILAMYQAGYIKGAPGNYFLPNNYITRAEMATILERILKDLKEDEDDVDEEDNTDLTDLENELLDEYSEIEEVPVENIKLSGDEDRLDVEIEVELDEYKDEWSDLNNRDIKDYLTNLVDEIQDELDEDTIVRGKIINIDKDDVLVKFTKYGTGNLIVNYYDDNVNDINDVEDELKGNEYNVSNIDFKITSINYDENDEVTVVLKSREYISANEWDDLNNRAIEDDVRTMCKELAEAFQDDADAEPEIVHVKLYNIYSYFLASYDFDVENETLD
;
A
#
# COMPACT_ATOMS: atom_id res chain seq x y z
N MET A 1 25.96 46.51 -10.00
CA MET A 1 26.86 46.03 -8.92
C MET A 1 26.19 46.26 -7.58
N LYS A 2 25.94 45.18 -6.83
CA LYS A 2 25.75 45.06 -5.36
C LYS A 2 24.74 46.01 -4.68
N LYS A 3 23.55 45.49 -4.37
CA LYS A 3 23.09 45.01 -3.04
C LYS A 3 22.90 46.15 -2.03
N PHE A 4 21.69 46.29 -1.46
CA PHE A 4 21.44 45.95 -0.06
C PHE A 4 19.94 45.80 0.24
N PHE A 5 19.63 44.69 0.90
CA PHE A 5 18.37 44.25 1.48
C PHE A 5 17.80 45.24 2.50
N THR A 6 16.51 45.55 2.46
CA THR A 6 15.70 45.95 3.63
C THR A 6 14.21 45.79 3.32
N ILE A 7 13.57 44.73 3.82
CA ILE A 7 12.10 44.64 4.03
C ILE A 7 11.97 43.76 5.29
N MET A 8 11.76 44.25 6.51
CA MET A 8 10.76 45.13 7.11
C MET A 8 9.35 44.49 7.25
N LEU A 9 9.14 44.00 8.47
CA LEU A 9 7.94 43.53 9.17
C LEU A 9 6.77 44.53 9.14
N VAL A 10 5.57 44.14 8.66
CA VAL A 10 4.27 44.86 8.84
C VAL A 10 3.11 43.83 8.80
N MET A 11 2.56 43.44 9.95
CA MET A 11 1.19 43.76 10.48
C MET A 11 -0.04 43.33 9.65
N LEU A 12 -0.77 42.39 10.23
CA LEU A 12 -2.22 42.12 10.07
C LEU A 12 -3.07 43.40 10.22
N LEU A 13 -4.03 43.62 9.32
CA LEU A 13 -5.26 44.34 9.65
C LEU A 13 -6.43 43.92 8.74
N THR A 14 -7.54 43.65 9.41
CA THR A 14 -8.83 43.09 8.97
C THR A 14 -9.69 44.05 8.14
N THR A 15 -10.47 43.51 7.19
CA THR A 15 -11.85 43.95 6.92
C THR A 15 -12.74 42.74 6.62
N ALA A 16 -13.71 42.51 7.50
CA ALA A 16 -14.85 41.64 7.30
C ALA A 16 -15.93 42.32 6.45
N LEU A 17 -16.70 41.53 5.70
CA LEU A 17 -18.13 41.68 5.35
C LEU A 17 -18.54 40.36 4.67
N SER A 18 -19.15 39.42 5.39
CA SER A 18 -20.60 39.11 5.35
C SER A 18 -21.11 38.80 3.93
N THR A 19 -21.64 37.62 3.64
CA THR A 19 -22.93 37.15 4.16
C THR A 19 -23.02 35.62 4.25
N GLY A 20 -23.52 35.12 5.37
CA GLY A 20 -24.02 33.75 5.47
C GLY A 20 -25.53 33.65 5.26
N ALA A 21 -26.00 32.41 5.16
CA ALA A 21 -27.31 31.94 5.59
C ALA A 21 -27.09 30.47 6.06
N ALA A 22 -26.83 30.19 7.34
CA ALA A 22 -27.75 30.12 8.48
C ALA A 22 -28.56 28.80 8.56
N TRP A 23 -28.26 27.94 9.54
CA TRP A 23 -29.10 27.59 10.71
C TRP A 23 -28.66 26.25 11.34
N ALA A 24 -27.98 26.29 12.50
CA ALA A 24 -28.22 25.40 13.65
C ALA A 24 -27.43 25.90 14.87
N LYS A 25 -28.14 26.19 15.96
CA LYS A 25 -27.61 26.80 17.18
C LYS A 25 -27.36 25.75 18.26
N SER A 26 -26.32 26.01 19.04
CA SER A 26 -26.22 25.79 20.49
C SER A 26 -25.61 24.48 21.00
N GLY A 27 -24.28 24.48 21.10
CA GLY A 27 -23.51 23.73 22.09
C GLY A 27 -22.15 24.41 22.31
N ASN A 28 -21.95 25.04 23.47
CA ASN A 28 -20.68 25.68 23.85
C ASN A 28 -19.58 24.61 24.02
N ALA A 29 -18.88 24.23 22.95
CA ALA A 29 -17.63 23.49 23.06
C ALA A 29 -16.50 24.47 23.42
N LYS A 30 -16.08 24.47 24.69
CA LYS A 30 -14.86 25.18 25.11
C LYS A 30 -13.68 24.60 24.35
N LYS A 31 -12.95 25.42 23.58
CA LYS A 31 -11.66 25.05 22.99
C LYS A 31 -10.71 24.55 24.10
N ASP A 32 -10.26 23.31 24.00
CA ASP A 32 -9.35 22.68 24.95
C ASP A 32 -7.93 23.24 24.75
N LYS A 33 -7.44 24.00 25.74
CA LYS A 33 -6.11 24.63 25.73
C LYS A 33 -4.98 23.66 26.12
N THR A 34 -5.28 22.38 26.34
CA THR A 34 -4.31 21.39 26.85
C THR A 34 -3.55 20.61 25.77
N LYS A 35 -3.87 20.79 24.48
CA LYS A 35 -3.17 20.15 23.37
C LYS A 35 -2.07 21.08 22.79
N PRO A 36 -0.86 20.58 22.49
CA PRO A 36 0.18 21.38 21.85
C PRO A 36 -0.33 21.92 20.52
N LYS A 37 -0.09 23.20 20.24
CA LYS A 37 -0.44 23.79 18.94
C LYS A 37 0.47 23.16 17.88
N ALA A 38 -0.12 22.60 16.83
CA ALA A 38 0.57 22.02 15.67
C ALA A 38 1.60 22.98 15.02
N GLN A 39 1.53 24.28 15.30
CA GLN A 39 2.37 25.35 14.74
C GLN A 39 3.90 25.13 14.86
N THR A 40 4.42 24.51 15.92
CA THR A 40 5.87 24.27 16.04
C THR A 40 6.34 23.10 15.20
N VAL A 41 5.57 22.01 15.16
CA VAL A 41 5.85 20.87 14.28
C VAL A 41 5.81 21.35 12.83
N GLN A 42 4.80 22.15 12.47
CA GLN A 42 4.69 22.77 11.15
C GLN A 42 5.87 23.70 10.83
N MET A 43 6.36 24.47 11.80
CA MET A 43 7.59 25.25 11.63
C MET A 43 8.81 24.37 11.30
N TYR A 44 9.02 23.28 12.03
CA TYR A 44 10.11 22.36 11.72
C TYR A 44 9.92 21.66 10.37
N LYS A 45 8.68 21.32 9.97
CA LYS A 45 8.37 20.79 8.64
C LYS A 45 8.73 21.81 7.54
N MET A 46 8.36 23.09 7.70
CA MET A 46 8.76 24.17 6.78
C MET A 46 10.28 24.36 6.71
N GLN A 47 10.98 24.30 7.85
CA GLN A 47 12.44 24.35 7.88
C GLN A 47 13.08 23.15 7.16
N TYR A 48 12.51 21.97 7.34
CA TYR A 48 12.94 20.75 6.66
C TYR A 48 12.79 20.90 5.13
N LYS A 49 11.62 21.31 4.63
CA LYS A 49 11.39 21.58 3.20
C LYS A 49 12.36 22.61 2.65
N ALA A 50 12.52 23.74 3.32
CA ALA A 50 13.48 24.77 2.89
C ALA A 50 14.95 24.31 2.90
N MET A 51 15.31 23.35 3.76
CA MET A 51 16.64 22.74 3.76
C MET A 51 16.82 21.77 2.58
N VAL A 52 15.81 20.94 2.29
CA VAL A 52 15.83 19.99 1.16
C VAL A 52 15.84 20.71 -0.18
N ASP A 53 15.05 21.78 -0.32
CA ASP A 53 15.00 22.66 -1.51
C ASP A 53 16.30 23.47 -1.74
N GLY A 54 17.30 23.31 -0.87
CA GLY A 54 18.55 24.08 -0.94
C GLY A 54 18.41 25.57 -0.62
N LYS A 55 17.23 26.01 -0.14
CA LYS A 55 16.94 27.41 0.26
C LYS A 55 17.66 27.79 1.57
N ILE A 56 18.01 26.79 2.40
CA ILE A 56 18.80 26.97 3.63
C ILE A 56 20.08 26.13 3.53
N SER A 57 21.22 26.74 3.84
CA SER A 57 22.51 26.04 3.88
C SER A 57 22.58 25.09 5.07
N ALA A 58 22.80 23.80 4.82
CA ALA A 58 23.17 22.83 5.84
C ALA A 58 24.42 23.32 6.62
N LYS A 59 24.43 23.16 7.95
CA LYS A 59 25.58 23.54 8.80
C LYS A 59 26.80 22.63 8.57
N GLY A 60 26.60 21.47 7.93
CA GLY A 60 27.67 20.56 7.54
C GLY A 60 28.26 19.79 8.71
N THR A 61 27.47 19.56 9.77
CA THR A 61 27.92 18.87 10.99
C THR A 61 28.10 17.39 10.71
N LYS A 62 29.31 16.93 10.40
CA LYS A 62 29.58 15.51 10.11
C LYS A 62 30.05 14.76 11.35
N PHE A 63 29.51 13.56 11.57
CA PHE A 63 29.93 12.67 12.65
C PHE A 63 30.78 11.53 12.10
N ARG A 64 31.90 11.21 12.77
CA ARG A 64 32.85 10.21 12.26
C ARG A 64 32.28 8.79 12.29
N ASP A 65 31.39 8.51 13.23
CA ASP A 65 30.80 7.18 13.48
C ASP A 65 29.50 6.93 12.71
N THR A 66 29.10 7.83 11.81
CA THR A 66 27.88 7.67 10.98
C THR A 66 28.17 7.40 9.52
N LYS A 67 29.43 7.51 9.04
CA LYS A 67 29.78 7.48 7.61
C LYS A 67 29.15 6.32 6.81
N ASN A 68 29.08 5.12 7.39
CA ASN A 68 28.52 3.92 6.76
C ASN A 68 27.28 3.40 7.52
N HIS A 69 26.61 4.26 8.27
CA HIS A 69 25.46 3.89 9.08
C HIS A 69 24.16 4.14 8.29
N TRP A 70 23.22 3.20 8.31
CA TRP A 70 21.94 3.31 7.58
C TRP A 70 21.20 4.64 7.85
N GLY A 71 21.19 5.09 9.10
CA GLY A 71 20.58 6.37 9.48
C GLY A 71 21.42 7.63 9.23
N SER A 72 22.56 7.56 8.51
CA SER A 72 23.49 8.69 8.39
C SER A 72 22.84 9.95 7.80
N ALA A 73 22.00 9.79 6.78
CA ALA A 73 21.34 10.91 6.11
C ALA A 73 20.34 11.60 7.05
N SER A 74 19.48 10.82 7.72
CA SER A 74 18.55 11.30 8.75
C SER A 74 19.27 12.00 9.89
N ILE A 75 20.34 11.41 10.40
CA ILE A 75 21.16 11.97 11.48
C ILE A 75 21.73 13.32 11.05
N GLN A 76 22.27 13.40 9.83
CA GLN A 76 22.83 14.63 9.28
C GLN A 76 21.76 15.73 9.21
N ARG A 77 20.61 15.43 8.60
CA ARG A 77 19.51 16.40 8.46
C ARG A 77 18.97 16.87 9.80
N MET A 78 18.71 15.95 10.74
CA MET A 78 18.22 16.33 12.06
C MET A 78 19.28 17.08 12.89
N ALA A 79 20.57 16.85 12.65
CA ALA A 79 21.64 17.63 13.28
C ALA A 79 21.78 19.04 12.68
N ASP A 80 21.65 19.17 11.35
CA ASP A 80 21.68 20.46 10.67
C ASP A 80 20.49 21.35 11.06
N MET A 81 19.34 20.74 11.40
CA MET A 81 18.16 21.39 11.98
C MET A 81 18.24 21.61 13.50
N GLU A 82 19.37 21.28 14.15
CA GLU A 82 19.59 21.42 15.60
C GLU A 82 18.62 20.62 16.49
N LEU A 83 17.87 19.69 15.91
CA LEU A 83 17.04 18.74 16.65
C LEU A 83 17.92 17.73 17.37
N PHE A 84 19.02 17.34 16.73
CA PHE A 84 20.04 16.50 17.33
C PHE A 84 21.39 17.22 17.50
N LYS A 85 22.11 16.82 18.54
CA LYS A 85 23.51 17.21 18.76
C LYS A 85 24.34 15.95 18.98
N GLY A 86 25.54 15.92 18.39
CA GLY A 86 26.56 14.93 18.72
C GLY A 86 27.28 15.23 20.03
N TYR A 87 28.27 14.41 20.32
CA TYR A 87 29.14 14.53 21.49
C TYR A 87 30.37 15.38 21.16
N ASP A 88 31.00 15.93 22.19
CA ASP A 88 32.19 16.79 22.05
C ASP A 88 33.40 16.04 21.45
N ASP A 89 33.37 14.70 21.47
CA ASP A 89 34.34 13.82 20.82
C ASP A 89 34.16 13.68 19.29
N GLY A 90 33.19 14.39 18.71
CA GLY A 90 32.88 14.37 17.27
C GLY A 90 32.05 13.16 16.82
N THR A 91 31.46 12.41 17.75
CA THR A 91 30.60 11.25 17.46
C THR A 91 29.12 11.56 17.64
N PHE A 92 28.25 10.79 16.99
CA PHE A 92 26.81 10.83 17.19
C PHE A 92 26.31 9.73 18.12
N LYS A 93 27.00 8.59 18.15
CA LYS A 93 26.64 7.32 18.82
C LYS A 93 25.28 6.79 18.32
N PRO A 94 25.14 6.48 17.01
CA PRO A 94 23.86 6.17 16.40
C PRO A 94 23.15 4.97 17.03
N ASN A 95 23.90 3.95 17.45
CA ASN A 95 23.39 2.73 18.07
C ASN A 95 23.20 2.85 19.59
N LYS A 96 23.44 4.01 20.20
CA LYS A 96 23.21 4.21 21.63
C LYS A 96 21.71 4.36 21.86
N ASN A 97 21.18 3.56 22.78
CA ASN A 97 19.79 3.70 23.26
C ASN A 97 19.59 5.05 23.96
N MET A 98 18.41 5.63 23.78
CA MET A 98 18.03 6.90 24.39
C MET A 98 17.36 6.69 25.74
N SER A 99 17.71 7.53 26.72
CA SER A 99 16.96 7.57 27.97
C SER A 99 15.58 8.21 27.79
N GLN A 100 14.64 7.91 28.68
CA GLN A 100 13.33 8.55 28.67
C GLN A 100 13.44 10.07 28.81
N ALA A 101 14.42 10.58 29.57
CA ALA A 101 14.68 12.02 29.65
C ALA A 101 15.18 12.61 28.32
N GLU A 102 16.07 11.93 27.61
CA GLU A 102 16.57 12.38 26.30
C GLU A 102 15.43 12.43 25.27
N MET A 103 14.58 11.39 25.23
CA MET A 103 13.39 11.33 24.38
C MET A 103 12.40 12.47 24.69
N ILE A 104 12.04 12.68 25.96
CA ILE A 104 11.09 13.73 26.35
C ILE A 104 11.63 15.12 26.03
N ALA A 105 12.91 15.38 26.28
CA ALA A 105 13.48 16.70 25.99
C ALA A 105 13.48 17.02 24.49
N LEU A 106 13.74 16.02 23.65
CA LEU A 106 13.66 16.14 22.20
C LEU A 106 12.22 16.40 21.73
N LEU A 107 11.28 15.59 22.19
CA LEU A 107 9.86 15.71 21.85
C LEU A 107 9.24 17.04 22.27
N MET A 108 9.58 17.52 23.47
CA MET A 108 9.07 18.80 23.95
C MET A 108 9.71 19.98 23.23
N ARG A 109 10.91 19.83 22.66
CA ARG A 109 11.49 20.84 21.76
C ARG A 109 10.71 20.93 20.45
N LEU A 110 10.29 19.78 19.92
CA LEU A 110 9.46 19.73 18.70
C LEU A 110 8.05 20.33 18.93
N ALA A 111 7.51 20.21 20.15
CA ALA A 111 6.15 20.61 20.49
C ALA A 111 6.00 22.05 21.04
N ASP A 112 7.06 22.87 21.11
CA ASP A 112 7.03 24.16 21.81
C ASP A 112 7.17 25.40 20.91
N ASN A 113 6.25 26.36 21.05
CA ASN A 113 6.40 27.74 20.58
C ASN A 113 6.24 28.64 21.80
N ASP A 114 7.33 29.30 22.15
CA ASP A 114 7.48 30.36 23.16
C ASP A 114 6.76 30.19 24.51
N SER A 115 7.61 29.88 25.49
CA SER A 115 7.59 30.39 26.87
C SER A 115 6.77 31.67 27.08
N ASN A 116 5.55 31.54 27.61
CA ASN A 116 4.94 32.54 28.51
C ASN A 116 3.67 32.09 29.24
N ASP A 117 3.43 30.79 29.45
CA ASP A 117 2.37 30.35 30.36
C ASP A 117 2.89 30.10 31.78
N LYS A 118 2.18 30.73 32.72
CA LYS A 118 2.57 31.00 34.09
C LYS A 118 3.04 29.74 34.82
N LYS A 119 4.07 29.93 35.67
CA LYS A 119 4.57 28.96 36.65
C LYS A 119 3.43 28.46 37.55
N ASP A 120 2.81 27.34 37.19
CA ASP A 120 2.04 26.55 38.14
C ASP A 120 3.04 25.69 38.94
N THR A 121 3.22 26.05 40.20
CA THR A 121 4.24 25.52 41.11
C THR A 121 3.89 24.15 41.70
N THR A 122 2.80 23.53 41.27
CA THR A 122 2.16 22.41 41.99
C THR A 122 2.89 21.06 41.83
N TYR A 123 3.76 20.87 40.82
CA TYR A 123 4.46 19.60 40.57
C TYR A 123 5.92 19.51 41.10
N SER A 124 6.37 20.49 41.89
CA SER A 124 7.81 20.63 42.20
C SER A 124 8.42 19.52 43.06
N GLU A 125 7.61 18.74 43.80
CA GLU A 125 8.15 17.83 44.82
C GLU A 125 8.63 16.47 44.27
N ASN A 126 8.14 16.00 43.11
CA ASN A 126 8.43 14.66 42.58
C ASN A 126 9.40 14.59 41.37
N LEU A 127 10.12 15.68 41.05
CA LEU A 127 11.05 15.72 39.90
C LEU A 127 12.53 15.74 40.30
N ARG A 128 12.85 15.40 41.55
CA ARG A 128 14.24 15.43 42.06
C ARG A 128 15.17 14.51 41.26
N GLU A 129 14.68 13.34 40.88
CA GLU A 129 15.42 12.32 40.11
C GLU A 129 15.53 12.66 38.62
N VAL A 130 14.84 13.72 38.16
CA VAL A 130 14.97 14.21 36.78
C VAL A 130 16.17 15.15 36.68
N PRO A 131 17.11 14.93 35.74
CA PRO A 131 18.23 15.84 35.51
C PRO A 131 17.76 17.28 35.26
N SER A 132 18.52 18.26 35.75
CA SER A 132 18.13 19.68 35.64
C SER A 132 17.78 20.12 34.22
N TRP A 133 18.52 19.64 33.22
CA TRP A 133 18.33 19.97 31.81
C TRP A 133 17.02 19.41 31.20
N ALA A 134 16.45 18.35 31.79
CA ALA A 134 15.22 17.71 31.30
C ALA A 134 13.98 18.12 32.10
N ARG A 135 14.15 18.73 33.28
CA ARG A 135 13.05 19.01 34.23
C ARG A 135 11.91 19.79 33.61
N ASP A 136 12.21 20.81 32.82
CA ASP A 136 11.16 21.68 32.28
C ASP A 136 10.38 20.99 31.16
N SER A 137 11.06 20.23 30.30
CA SER A 137 10.43 19.35 29.32
C SER A 137 9.52 18.31 29.99
N VAL A 138 10.00 17.65 31.05
CA VAL A 138 9.21 16.65 31.79
C VAL A 138 7.98 17.28 32.45
N LYS A 139 8.11 18.43 33.12
CA LYS A 139 6.96 19.18 33.67
C LYS A 139 5.94 19.48 32.60
N LYS A 140 6.39 19.95 31.43
CA LYS A 140 5.50 20.28 30.32
C LYS A 140 4.77 19.05 29.80
N ALA A 141 5.47 17.95 29.57
CA ALA A 141 4.87 16.70 29.11
C ALA A 141 3.81 16.17 30.09
N ILE A 142 4.01 16.35 31.41
CA ILE A 142 3.00 16.03 32.44
C ILE A 142 1.79 16.97 32.32
N ASN A 143 2.01 18.27 32.19
CA ASN A 143 0.93 19.26 32.09
C ASN A 143 0.07 19.06 30.84
N LEU A 144 0.68 18.64 29.73
CA LEU A 144 -0.01 18.27 28.49
C LEU A 144 -0.68 16.88 28.57
N LYS A 145 -0.60 16.19 29.70
CA LYS A 145 -1.11 14.81 29.92
C LYS A 145 -0.51 13.77 28.96
N ILE A 146 0.64 14.08 28.37
CA ILE A 146 1.38 13.20 27.46
C ILE A 146 2.19 12.18 28.28
N LEU A 147 2.72 12.61 29.43
CA LEU A 147 3.57 11.80 30.31
C LEU A 147 2.88 11.52 31.65
N ASN A 148 2.82 10.23 32.01
CA ASN A 148 2.43 9.80 33.35
C ASN A 148 3.69 9.64 34.22
N LEU A 149 3.84 10.48 35.24
CA LEU A 149 5.02 10.49 36.12
C LEU A 149 5.22 9.16 36.86
N ASN A 150 4.15 8.43 37.20
CA ASN A 150 4.25 7.14 37.89
C ASN A 150 4.88 6.04 37.02
N ARG A 151 4.95 6.25 35.70
CA ARG A 151 5.55 5.32 34.72
C ARG A 151 6.81 5.91 34.07
N PHE A 152 7.36 6.99 34.62
CA PHE A 152 8.51 7.69 34.07
C PHE A 152 9.75 7.52 34.96
N ASN A 153 10.85 7.08 34.35
CA ASN A 153 12.16 7.04 34.97
C ASN A 153 13.17 7.70 34.03
N SER A 154 13.70 8.86 34.45
CA SER A 154 14.56 9.73 33.63
C SER A 154 15.82 9.05 33.08
N ALA A 155 16.38 8.09 33.82
CA ALA A 155 17.61 7.39 33.47
C ALA A 155 17.37 6.07 32.73
N GLN A 156 16.17 5.51 32.81
CA GLN A 156 15.81 4.28 32.10
C GLN A 156 15.77 4.53 30.59
N GLN A 157 16.05 3.50 29.80
CA GLN A 157 15.94 3.57 28.34
C GLN A 157 14.47 3.65 27.91
N ALA A 158 14.21 4.44 26.86
CA ALA A 158 12.88 4.57 26.27
C ALA A 158 12.58 3.35 25.41
N SER A 159 11.43 2.71 25.64
CA SER A 159 10.98 1.62 24.77
C SER A 159 10.37 2.17 23.48
N ARG A 160 10.35 1.33 22.44
CA ARG A 160 9.75 1.61 21.14
C ARG A 160 8.27 1.95 21.27
N ALA A 161 7.51 1.17 22.04
CA ALA A 161 6.10 1.45 22.31
C ALA A 161 5.90 2.79 23.03
N GLN A 162 6.66 3.04 24.10
CA GLN A 162 6.55 4.29 24.87
C GLN A 162 6.86 5.51 23.98
N THR A 163 7.88 5.40 23.13
CA THR A 163 8.27 6.45 22.19
C THR A 163 7.12 6.76 21.23
N CYS A 164 6.53 5.75 20.61
CA CYS A 164 5.43 5.93 19.66
C CYS A 164 4.21 6.57 20.28
N VAL A 165 3.77 6.09 21.44
CA VAL A 165 2.59 6.63 22.13
C VAL A 165 2.79 8.11 22.46
N ILE A 166 3.98 8.49 22.89
CA ILE A 166 4.28 9.89 23.22
C ILE A 166 4.33 10.74 21.94
N PHE A 167 4.95 10.28 20.87
CA PHE A 167 4.92 10.97 19.57
C PHE A 167 3.49 11.15 19.05
N ALA A 168 2.69 10.09 19.02
CA ALA A 168 1.31 10.14 18.56
C ALA A 168 0.51 11.20 19.32
N LYS A 169 0.69 11.27 20.64
CA LYS A 169 0.05 12.29 21.49
C LYS A 169 0.58 13.71 21.22
N VAL A 170 1.88 13.87 21.00
CA VAL A 170 2.49 15.17 20.65
C VAL A 170 1.97 15.67 19.30
N LEU A 171 1.85 14.78 18.33
CA LEU A 171 1.32 15.04 17.00
C LEU A 171 -0.21 15.11 16.96
N ALA A 172 -0.87 14.88 18.10
CA ALA A 172 -2.31 14.84 18.25
C ALA A 172 -3.01 13.82 17.33
N LEU A 173 -2.34 12.72 16.97
CA LEU A 173 -2.93 11.63 16.20
C LEU A 173 -4.08 10.96 16.96
N THR A 174 -5.12 10.58 16.23
CA THR A 174 -6.21 9.77 16.74
C THR A 174 -5.79 8.30 16.79
N PRO A 175 -6.07 7.57 17.89
CA PRO A 175 -5.80 6.14 17.93
C PRO A 175 -6.68 5.42 16.92
N VAL A 176 -6.10 4.47 16.21
CA VAL A 176 -6.77 3.70 15.14
C VAL A 176 -7.39 2.42 15.71
N ASP A 177 -8.41 1.91 15.03
CA ASP A 177 -8.97 0.59 15.31
C ASP A 177 -7.92 -0.53 15.17
N ILE A 178 -7.93 -1.46 16.12
CA ILE A 178 -6.90 -2.48 16.31
C ILE A 178 -7.14 -3.75 15.50
N ASP A 179 -8.26 -3.84 14.78
CA ASP A 179 -8.67 -5.05 14.07
C ASP A 179 -7.98 -5.23 12.70
N LYS A 180 -7.39 -4.16 12.13
CA LYS A 180 -6.81 -4.15 10.77
C LYS A 180 -5.30 -4.46 10.69
N VAL A 181 -4.57 -4.52 11.82
CA VAL A 181 -3.11 -4.77 11.82
C VAL A 181 -2.71 -5.91 12.76
N ASN A 182 -1.98 -6.89 12.24
CA ASN A 182 -1.70 -8.13 12.96
C ASN A 182 -0.21 -8.28 13.35
N PHE A 183 0.30 -7.39 14.20
CA PHE A 183 1.60 -7.62 14.85
C PHE A 183 1.54 -8.86 15.74
N LYS A 184 2.46 -9.81 15.55
CA LYS A 184 2.52 -11.08 16.31
C LYS A 184 2.74 -10.86 17.81
N ASP A 185 3.40 -9.77 18.17
CA ASP A 185 3.71 -9.38 19.55
C ASP A 185 2.75 -8.30 20.10
N LYS A 186 1.60 -8.07 19.45
CA LYS A 186 0.58 -7.10 19.91
C LYS A 186 0.09 -7.37 21.33
N ILE A 187 0.14 -8.61 21.80
CA ILE A 187 -0.24 -9.01 23.17
C ILE A 187 0.66 -8.38 24.25
N LEU A 188 1.84 -7.89 23.89
CA LEU A 188 2.75 -7.19 24.81
C LEU A 188 2.40 -5.70 24.98
N ILE A 189 1.38 -5.22 24.28
CA ILE A 189 0.96 -3.82 24.19
C ILE A 189 -0.45 -3.70 24.76
N SER A 190 -0.72 -2.65 25.54
CA SER A 190 -2.10 -2.38 25.96
C SER A 190 -2.96 -1.98 24.76
N LYS A 191 -4.28 -2.25 24.77
CA LYS A 191 -5.16 -1.87 23.66
C LYS A 191 -5.10 -0.37 23.34
N ASP A 192 -5.09 0.46 24.39
CA ASP A 192 -4.99 1.92 24.26
C ASP A 192 -3.68 2.36 23.62
N ASP A 193 -2.55 1.77 24.02
CA ASP A 193 -1.24 2.08 23.45
C ASP A 193 -1.12 1.55 22.01
N LEU A 194 -1.74 0.41 21.70
CA LEU A 194 -1.73 -0.20 20.38
C LEU A 194 -2.39 0.71 19.34
N GLY A 195 -3.55 1.31 19.65
CA GLY A 195 -4.21 2.24 18.72
C GLY A 195 -3.32 3.44 18.33
N TYR A 196 -2.56 4.01 19.27
CA TYR A 196 -1.60 5.09 18.97
C TYR A 196 -0.36 4.61 18.19
N ILE A 197 0.11 3.39 18.48
CA ILE A 197 1.20 2.77 17.72
C ILE A 197 0.77 2.52 16.28
N LEU A 198 -0.46 2.05 16.06
CA LEU A 198 -1.02 1.86 14.74
C LEU A 198 -1.20 3.19 14.00
N ALA A 199 -1.62 4.25 14.68
CA ALA A 199 -1.67 5.59 14.08
C ALA A 199 -0.30 6.04 13.56
N MET A 200 0.77 5.84 14.34
CA MET A 200 2.15 6.14 13.91
C MET A 200 2.63 5.25 12.77
N TYR A 201 2.18 3.98 12.76
CA TYR A 201 2.53 3.00 11.73
C TYR A 201 1.85 3.34 10.40
N GLN A 202 0.54 3.61 10.42
CA GLN A 202 -0.25 4.00 9.25
C GLN A 202 0.14 5.38 8.70
N ALA A 203 0.53 6.31 9.57
CA ALA A 203 1.10 7.60 9.13
C ALA A 203 2.53 7.45 8.53
N GLY A 204 3.07 6.23 8.42
CA GLY A 204 4.40 5.98 7.87
C GLY A 204 5.57 6.41 8.77
N TYR A 205 5.31 7.01 9.94
CA TYR A 205 6.36 7.53 10.81
C TYR A 205 7.21 6.43 11.46
N ILE A 206 6.65 5.23 11.62
CA ILE A 206 7.38 4.07 12.13
C ILE A 206 7.10 2.80 11.32
N LYS A 207 8.16 2.07 10.98
CA LYS A 207 8.06 0.76 10.30
C LYS A 207 8.00 -0.41 11.31
N GLY A 208 7.46 -1.54 10.90
CA GLY A 208 7.52 -2.81 11.64
C GLY A 208 8.90 -3.47 11.54
N ALA A 209 9.06 -4.65 12.15
CA ALA A 209 10.23 -5.51 12.03
C ALA A 209 9.87 -6.79 11.22
N PRO A 210 10.88 -7.48 10.64
CA PRO A 210 10.65 -8.71 9.86
C PRO A 210 9.81 -9.74 10.61
N GLY A 211 8.94 -10.44 9.88
CA GLY A 211 8.06 -11.47 10.46
C GLY A 211 6.80 -10.94 11.16
N ASN A 212 6.39 -9.70 10.85
CA ASN A 212 5.23 -9.00 11.42
C ASN A 212 5.35 -8.76 12.93
N TYR A 213 6.53 -8.33 13.40
CA TYR A 213 6.74 -7.93 14.79
C TYR A 213 6.82 -6.41 14.90
N PHE A 214 6.35 -5.85 16.01
CA PHE A 214 6.56 -4.42 16.33
C PHE A 214 7.77 -4.21 17.25
N LEU A 215 8.10 -5.19 18.08
CA LEU A 215 9.16 -5.17 19.11
C LEU A 215 8.95 -4.06 20.17
N PRO A 216 7.80 -4.05 20.88
CA PRO A 216 7.38 -2.92 21.73
C PRO A 216 8.32 -2.61 22.89
N ASN A 217 9.04 -3.62 23.38
CA ASN A 217 9.96 -3.52 24.51
C ASN A 217 11.41 -3.25 24.10
N ASN A 218 11.73 -3.26 22.80
CA ASN A 218 13.06 -2.86 22.34
C ASN A 218 13.29 -1.38 22.66
N TYR A 219 14.53 -1.04 23.02
CA TYR A 219 14.90 0.35 23.27
C TYR A 219 15.17 1.08 21.96
N ILE A 220 14.74 2.34 21.88
CA ILE A 220 14.98 3.18 20.71
C ILE A 220 16.41 3.71 20.73
N THR A 221 17.11 3.50 19.62
CA THR A 221 18.43 4.09 19.36
C THR A 221 18.32 5.54 18.91
N ARG A 222 19.41 6.30 19.04
CA ARG A 222 19.49 7.68 18.54
C ARG A 222 19.27 7.78 17.03
N ALA A 223 19.74 6.80 16.26
CA ALA A 223 19.52 6.76 14.82
C ALA A 223 18.04 6.53 14.47
N GLU A 224 17.39 5.56 15.10
CA GLU A 224 15.95 5.32 14.90
C GLU A 224 15.12 6.55 15.26
N MET A 225 15.43 7.22 16.36
CA MET A 225 14.76 8.47 16.73
C MET A 225 14.94 9.56 15.67
N ALA A 226 16.15 9.73 15.12
CA ALA A 226 16.39 10.69 14.05
C ALA A 226 15.57 10.36 12.80
N THR A 227 15.42 9.07 12.46
CA THR A 227 14.62 8.65 11.30
C THR A 227 13.12 8.83 11.51
N ILE A 228 12.61 8.58 12.72
CA ILE A 228 11.20 8.84 13.05
C ILE A 228 10.90 10.33 12.93
N LEU A 229 11.77 11.18 13.49
CA LEU A 229 11.63 12.63 13.38
C LEU A 229 11.65 13.09 11.94
N GLU A 230 12.60 12.61 11.15
CA GLU A 230 12.66 12.96 9.74
C GLU A 230 11.38 12.61 8.99
N ARG A 231 10.84 11.39 9.18
CA ARG A 231 9.58 10.99 8.53
C ARG A 231 8.43 11.92 8.92
N ILE A 232 8.35 12.29 10.19
CA ILE A 232 7.37 13.27 10.69
C ILE A 232 7.58 14.64 10.02
N LEU A 233 8.82 15.06 9.80
CA LEU A 233 9.10 16.38 9.24
C LEU A 233 8.98 16.44 7.71
N LYS A 234 9.13 15.30 7.03
CA LYS A 234 8.86 15.16 5.59
C LYS A 234 7.36 15.23 5.29
N ASP A 235 6.53 14.72 6.20
CA ASP A 235 5.08 14.69 6.07
C ASP A 235 4.46 16.10 6.24
N LEU A 236 4.45 16.90 5.19
CA LEU A 236 3.71 18.16 5.13
C LEU A 236 2.28 17.86 4.68
N LYS A 237 1.37 17.70 5.64
CA LYS A 237 -0.06 17.85 5.36
C LYS A 237 -0.41 19.31 5.65
N GLU A 238 -0.76 20.05 4.61
CA GLU A 238 -1.34 21.39 4.78
C GLU A 238 -2.69 21.23 5.47
N ASP A 239 -2.93 22.01 6.52
CA ASP A 239 -4.19 21.97 7.27
C ASP A 239 -5.30 22.47 6.33
N GLU A 240 -6.31 21.61 6.07
CA GLU A 240 -7.54 21.89 5.32
C GLU A 240 -8.13 23.28 5.64
N ASP A 241 -7.90 24.26 4.75
CA ASP A 241 -8.71 25.47 4.53
C ASP A 241 -8.13 26.20 3.29
N ASP A 242 -8.02 25.49 2.17
CA ASP A 242 -8.11 25.98 0.80
C ASP A 242 -7.82 24.78 -0.11
N VAL A 243 -8.75 24.48 -1.00
CA VAL A 243 -8.56 23.54 -2.11
C VAL A 243 -7.43 24.12 -2.97
N ASP A 244 -6.30 23.42 -3.03
CA ASP A 244 -5.52 23.14 -4.24
C ASP A 244 -4.40 22.14 -3.83
N GLU A 245 -4.22 21.14 -4.69
CA GLU A 245 -3.28 20.01 -4.60
C GLU A 245 -1.79 20.42 -4.54
N GLU A 246 -0.92 19.42 -4.35
CA GLU A 246 0.57 19.42 -4.26
C GLU A 246 1.10 19.32 -2.80
N ASP A 247 1.70 18.25 -2.26
CA ASP A 247 2.44 17.15 -2.89
C ASP A 247 2.83 16.06 -1.85
N ASN A 248 2.47 14.82 -2.14
CA ASN A 248 3.39 13.69 -2.08
C ASN A 248 3.90 13.47 -3.51
N THR A 249 4.76 14.38 -3.99
CA THR A 249 4.93 14.67 -5.42
C THR A 249 5.11 13.40 -6.28
N ASP A 250 6.00 12.48 -5.90
CA ASP A 250 6.30 11.32 -6.77
C ASP A 250 5.20 10.27 -6.88
N LEU A 251 4.46 9.98 -5.80
CA LEU A 251 3.45 8.91 -5.88
C LEU A 251 2.06 9.47 -6.14
N THR A 252 1.74 10.70 -5.76
CA THR A 252 0.40 11.26 -6.03
C THR A 252 0.27 11.76 -7.45
N ASP A 253 1.34 12.29 -8.05
CA ASP A 253 1.35 12.57 -9.48
C ASP A 253 1.18 11.26 -10.27
N LEU A 254 1.90 10.20 -9.85
CA LEU A 254 1.75 8.86 -10.42
C LEU A 254 0.38 8.24 -10.15
N GLU A 255 -0.22 8.39 -8.96
CA GLU A 255 -1.58 7.93 -8.65
C GLU A 255 -2.61 8.59 -9.59
N ASN A 256 -2.47 9.89 -9.83
CA ASN A 256 -3.36 10.64 -10.72
C ASN A 256 -3.14 10.27 -12.19
N GLU A 257 -1.89 10.13 -12.62
CA GLU A 257 -1.54 9.70 -13.99
C GLU A 257 -2.07 8.29 -14.26
N LEU A 258 -1.84 7.37 -13.33
CA LEU A 258 -2.39 6.01 -13.42
C LEU A 258 -3.91 6.02 -13.39
N LEU A 259 -4.55 6.82 -12.56
CA LEU A 259 -6.02 6.88 -12.53
C LEU A 259 -6.59 7.47 -13.82
N ASP A 260 -5.93 8.44 -14.42
CA ASP A 260 -6.33 9.03 -15.70
C ASP A 260 -6.17 8.04 -16.88
N GLU A 261 -5.13 7.21 -16.88
CA GLU A 261 -4.85 6.24 -17.95
C GLU A 261 -5.57 4.89 -17.74
N TYR A 262 -5.71 4.46 -16.50
CA TYR A 262 -6.26 3.16 -16.08
C TYR A 262 -7.59 3.33 -15.33
N SER A 263 -8.41 4.30 -15.77
CA SER A 263 -9.70 4.67 -15.15
C SER A 263 -10.81 3.63 -15.26
N GLU A 264 -10.61 2.58 -16.07
CA GLU A 264 -11.58 1.51 -16.28
C GLU A 264 -10.87 0.18 -16.57
N ILE A 265 -11.46 -0.92 -16.10
CA ILE A 265 -11.12 -2.29 -16.48
C ILE A 265 -12.20 -2.74 -17.45
N GLU A 266 -11.89 -2.67 -18.75
CA GLU A 266 -12.89 -2.74 -19.83
C GLU A 266 -14.06 -1.77 -19.59
N GLU A 267 -15.26 -2.25 -19.24
CA GLU A 267 -16.44 -1.43 -18.99
C GLU A 267 -16.67 -1.14 -17.49
N VAL A 268 -15.77 -1.58 -16.60
CA VAL A 268 -15.90 -1.39 -15.15
C VAL A 268 -15.06 -0.20 -14.68
N PRO A 269 -15.68 0.86 -14.12
CA PRO A 269 -14.95 2.02 -13.63
C PRO A 269 -14.02 1.71 -12.45
N VAL A 270 -12.84 2.30 -12.51
CA VAL A 270 -11.87 2.35 -11.42
C VAL A 270 -12.03 3.69 -10.73
N GLU A 271 -12.53 3.65 -9.50
CA GLU A 271 -12.81 4.84 -8.69
C GLU A 271 -11.53 5.44 -8.09
N ASN A 272 -10.52 4.60 -7.84
CA ASN A 272 -9.27 5.05 -7.24
C ASN A 272 -8.12 4.07 -7.45
N ILE A 273 -6.90 4.60 -7.55
CA ILE A 273 -5.65 3.86 -7.48
C ILE A 273 -4.79 4.52 -6.40
N LYS A 274 -4.44 3.75 -5.36
CA LYS A 274 -3.64 4.23 -4.24
C LYS A 274 -2.32 3.50 -4.19
N LEU A 275 -1.23 4.25 -4.13
CA LEU A 275 0.13 3.77 -4.05
C LEU A 275 0.69 4.01 -2.65
N SER A 276 1.34 3.00 -2.09
CA SER A 276 2.04 3.14 -0.82
C SER A 276 3.30 2.30 -0.79
N GLY A 277 4.41 2.81 -0.29
CA GLY A 277 5.66 2.06 -0.29
C GLY A 277 6.88 2.93 -0.53
N ASP A 278 7.88 2.32 -1.16
CA ASP A 278 9.09 2.97 -1.67
C ASP A 278 9.54 2.30 -2.98
N GLU A 279 10.55 2.86 -3.66
CA GLU A 279 11.10 2.38 -4.94
C GLU A 279 11.53 0.89 -4.91
N ASP A 280 11.84 0.32 -3.74
CA ASP A 280 12.18 -1.12 -3.66
C ASP A 280 10.91 -2.01 -3.64
N ARG A 281 9.81 -1.50 -3.07
CA ARG A 281 8.56 -2.24 -2.90
C ARG A 281 7.36 -1.32 -2.77
N LEU A 282 6.46 -1.45 -3.72
CA LEU A 282 5.22 -0.69 -3.82
C LEU A 282 4.01 -1.60 -3.55
N ASP A 283 3.09 -1.11 -2.73
CA ASP A 283 1.77 -1.69 -2.47
C ASP A 283 0.71 -0.82 -3.18
N VAL A 284 -0.11 -1.43 -4.04
CA VAL A 284 -1.13 -0.83 -4.90
C VAL A 284 -2.52 -1.28 -4.44
N GLU A 285 -3.45 -0.35 -4.29
CA GLU A 285 -4.87 -0.63 -4.00
C GLU A 285 -5.74 0.02 -5.07
N ILE A 286 -6.45 -0.82 -5.83
CA ILE A 286 -7.36 -0.42 -6.91
C ILE A 286 -8.79 -0.59 -6.40
N GLU A 287 -9.59 0.46 -6.48
CA GLU A 287 -10.95 0.54 -5.97
C GLU A 287 -11.95 0.54 -7.12
N VAL A 288 -12.91 -0.39 -7.11
CA VAL A 288 -14.01 -0.47 -8.10
C VAL A 288 -15.37 -0.45 -7.39
N GLU A 289 -16.39 0.12 -8.02
CA GLU A 289 -17.80 0.09 -7.57
C GLU A 289 -18.58 -0.92 -8.41
N LEU A 290 -19.10 -1.99 -7.80
CA LEU A 290 -19.76 -3.07 -8.53
C LEU A 290 -21.29 -3.10 -8.34
N ASP A 291 -21.86 -2.23 -7.50
CA ASP A 291 -23.31 -2.21 -7.31
C ASP A 291 -24.06 -1.89 -8.62
N GLU A 292 -23.49 -1.06 -9.50
CA GLU A 292 -24.04 -0.74 -10.83
C GLU A 292 -23.40 -1.53 -11.98
N TYR A 293 -22.18 -2.06 -11.81
CA TYR A 293 -21.37 -2.72 -12.85
C TYR A 293 -21.17 -4.21 -12.63
N LYS A 294 -22.11 -4.85 -11.93
CA LYS A 294 -21.97 -6.26 -11.54
C LYS A 294 -21.96 -7.19 -12.75
N ASP A 295 -22.80 -6.90 -13.74
CA ASP A 295 -22.93 -7.76 -14.93
C ASP A 295 -21.67 -7.62 -15.79
N GLU A 296 -21.21 -6.38 -16.01
CA GLU A 296 -19.97 -6.05 -16.71
C GLU A 296 -18.75 -6.70 -16.05
N TRP A 297 -18.65 -6.65 -14.71
CA TRP A 297 -17.57 -7.32 -13.98
C TRP A 297 -17.65 -8.85 -14.10
N SER A 298 -18.85 -9.43 -14.18
CA SER A 298 -19.02 -10.88 -14.34
C SER A 298 -18.74 -11.36 -15.77
N ASP A 299 -18.76 -10.44 -16.74
CA ASP A 299 -18.40 -10.72 -18.13
C ASP A 299 -16.87 -10.62 -18.36
N LEU A 300 -16.12 -10.04 -17.41
CA LEU A 300 -14.65 -10.02 -17.45
C LEU A 300 -14.07 -11.43 -17.24
N ASN A 301 -13.11 -11.78 -18.06
CA ASN A 301 -12.30 -12.97 -17.84
C ASN A 301 -11.02 -12.67 -17.03
N ASN A 302 -10.31 -13.74 -16.62
CA ASN A 302 -9.04 -13.59 -15.89
C ASN A 302 -7.99 -12.83 -16.70
N ARG A 303 -8.01 -12.98 -18.03
CA ARG A 303 -7.06 -12.37 -18.96
C ARG A 303 -7.24 -10.86 -19.03
N ASP A 304 -8.45 -10.34 -19.16
CA ASP A 304 -8.76 -8.91 -19.22
C ASP A 304 -8.20 -8.20 -17.98
N ILE A 305 -8.44 -8.79 -16.81
CA ILE A 305 -7.95 -8.27 -15.54
C ILE A 305 -6.42 -8.36 -15.48
N LYS A 306 -5.82 -9.46 -15.94
CA LYS A 306 -4.36 -9.63 -15.94
C LYS A 306 -3.67 -8.68 -16.90
N ASP A 307 -4.24 -8.43 -18.07
CA ASP A 307 -3.72 -7.52 -19.08
C ASP A 307 -3.78 -6.07 -18.55
N TYR A 308 -4.91 -5.67 -17.96
CA TYR A 308 -5.03 -4.40 -17.23
C TYR A 308 -3.95 -4.25 -16.15
N LEU A 309 -3.82 -5.26 -15.28
CA LEU A 309 -2.84 -5.24 -14.18
C LEU A 309 -1.39 -5.27 -14.69
N THR A 310 -1.11 -5.94 -15.80
CA THR A 310 0.23 -6.00 -16.39
C THR A 310 0.64 -4.63 -16.88
N ASN A 311 -0.23 -3.96 -17.65
CA ASN A 311 0.04 -2.61 -18.16
C ASN A 311 0.24 -1.62 -17.01
N LEU A 312 -0.66 -1.61 -16.02
CA LEU A 312 -0.57 -0.73 -14.85
C LEU A 312 0.72 -0.96 -14.06
N VAL A 313 1.12 -2.22 -13.86
CA VAL A 313 2.34 -2.55 -13.12
C VAL A 313 3.60 -2.18 -13.91
N ASP A 314 3.58 -2.35 -15.23
CA ASP A 314 4.67 -1.97 -16.12
C ASP A 314 4.87 -0.44 -16.10
N GLU A 315 3.80 0.34 -16.20
CA GLU A 315 3.85 1.81 -16.09
C GLU A 315 4.46 2.27 -14.75
N ILE A 316 4.03 1.64 -13.65
CA ILE A 316 4.60 1.88 -12.32
C ILE A 316 6.10 1.60 -12.29
N GLN A 317 6.54 0.49 -12.90
CA GLN A 317 7.96 0.10 -12.90
C GLN A 317 8.80 0.98 -13.82
N ASP A 318 8.22 1.50 -14.91
CA ASP A 318 8.88 2.44 -15.82
C ASP A 318 9.10 3.82 -15.14
N GLU A 319 8.14 4.28 -14.34
CA GLU A 319 8.25 5.54 -13.60
C GLU A 319 9.13 5.44 -12.35
N LEU A 320 9.18 4.26 -11.70
CA LEU A 320 9.99 4.04 -10.50
C LEU A 320 11.35 3.38 -10.84
N ASP A 321 11.36 2.06 -10.92
CA ASP A 321 12.53 1.23 -11.22
C ASP A 321 12.04 -0.17 -11.67
N GLU A 322 12.66 -0.74 -12.70
CA GLU A 322 12.30 -2.06 -13.26
C GLU A 322 12.41 -3.20 -12.24
N ASP A 323 13.25 -3.05 -11.21
CA ASP A 323 13.42 -4.02 -10.13
C ASP A 323 12.40 -3.84 -8.99
N THR A 324 11.54 -2.81 -9.04
CA THR A 324 10.51 -2.54 -8.02
C THR A 324 9.61 -3.76 -7.83
N ILE A 325 9.45 -4.23 -6.58
CA ILE A 325 8.47 -5.28 -6.28
C ILE A 325 7.11 -4.63 -6.10
N VAL A 326 6.21 -4.85 -7.06
CA VAL A 326 4.84 -4.32 -7.02
C VAL A 326 3.90 -5.39 -6.48
N ARG A 327 3.11 -5.04 -5.47
CA ARG A 327 2.07 -5.91 -4.88
C ARG A 327 0.79 -5.14 -4.85
N GLY A 328 -0.33 -5.78 -5.12
CA GLY A 328 -1.58 -5.06 -4.99
C GLY A 328 -2.80 -5.93 -4.92
N LYS A 329 -3.94 -5.24 -4.89
CA LYS A 329 -5.26 -5.84 -4.85
C LYS A 329 -6.28 -4.94 -5.55
N ILE A 330 -7.30 -5.56 -6.11
CA ILE A 330 -8.53 -4.92 -6.54
C ILE A 330 -9.59 -5.17 -5.46
N ILE A 331 -10.28 -4.13 -5.01
CA ILE A 331 -11.32 -4.21 -3.99
C ILE A 331 -12.64 -3.62 -4.50
N ASN A 332 -13.74 -4.32 -4.18
CA ASN A 332 -15.07 -3.77 -4.34
C ASN A 332 -15.38 -2.85 -3.14
N ILE A 333 -15.54 -1.55 -3.39
CA ILE A 333 -15.76 -0.55 -2.33
C ILE A 333 -17.12 -0.70 -1.65
N ASP A 334 -18.13 -1.27 -2.33
CA ASP A 334 -19.48 -1.42 -1.78
C ASP A 334 -19.53 -2.45 -0.66
N LYS A 335 -18.66 -3.46 -0.75
CA LYS A 335 -18.64 -4.61 0.17
C LYS A 335 -17.33 -4.79 0.95
N ASP A 336 -16.30 -3.98 0.64
CA ASP A 336 -14.93 -4.13 1.16
C ASP A 336 -14.36 -5.54 0.87
N ASP A 337 -14.78 -6.13 -0.25
CA ASP A 337 -14.40 -7.47 -0.68
C ASP A 337 -13.18 -7.39 -1.59
N VAL A 338 -12.17 -8.23 -1.32
CA VAL A 338 -10.98 -8.31 -2.17
C VAL A 338 -11.27 -9.26 -3.33
N LEU A 339 -11.30 -8.72 -4.54
CA LEU A 339 -11.63 -9.46 -5.76
C LEU A 339 -10.40 -10.13 -6.34
N VAL A 340 -9.25 -9.44 -6.31
CA VAL A 340 -8.00 -9.91 -6.93
C VAL A 340 -6.82 -9.50 -6.05
N LYS A 341 -5.77 -10.33 -6.01
CA LYS A 341 -4.45 -9.93 -5.51
C LYS A 341 -3.38 -10.27 -6.52
N PHE A 342 -2.45 -9.35 -6.71
CA PHE A 342 -1.37 -9.53 -7.65
C PHE A 342 -0.01 -9.21 -7.04
N THR A 343 1.05 -9.76 -7.61
CA THR A 343 2.43 -9.46 -7.25
C THR A 343 3.35 -9.67 -8.43
N LYS A 344 4.17 -8.67 -8.74
CA LYS A 344 5.31 -8.77 -9.65
C LYS A 344 6.61 -8.57 -8.88
N TYR A 345 7.58 -9.44 -9.10
CA TYR A 345 8.88 -9.39 -8.42
C TYR A 345 9.94 -8.80 -9.36
N GLY A 346 10.05 -7.46 -9.40
CA GLY A 346 10.95 -6.78 -10.35
C GLY A 346 10.63 -7.18 -11.79
N THR A 347 11.65 -7.61 -12.55
CA THR A 347 11.50 -8.08 -13.94
C THR A 347 10.87 -9.47 -14.08
N GLY A 348 10.32 -10.05 -13.02
CA GLY A 348 9.64 -11.35 -13.05
C GLY A 348 8.22 -11.27 -13.64
N ASN A 349 7.60 -12.43 -13.86
CA ASN A 349 6.20 -12.50 -14.32
C ASN A 349 5.24 -11.98 -13.24
N LEU A 350 4.18 -11.31 -13.66
CA LEU A 350 3.06 -10.94 -12.80
C LEU A 350 2.33 -12.21 -12.35
N ILE A 351 2.15 -12.36 -11.03
CA ILE A 351 1.36 -13.44 -10.45
C ILE A 351 0.04 -12.84 -9.97
N VAL A 352 -1.08 -13.33 -10.49
CA VAL A 352 -2.42 -12.89 -10.13
C VAL A 352 -3.17 -14.02 -9.43
N ASN A 353 -3.92 -13.70 -8.38
CA ASN A 353 -4.80 -14.61 -7.67
C ASN A 353 -6.20 -13.97 -7.62
N TYR A 354 -7.16 -14.67 -8.18
CA TYR A 354 -8.57 -14.26 -8.22
C TYR A 354 -9.29 -14.83 -7.00
N TYR A 355 -10.12 -14.00 -6.37
CA TYR A 355 -10.85 -14.29 -5.13
C TYR A 355 -12.34 -13.98 -5.26
N ASP A 356 -12.78 -13.51 -6.42
CA ASP A 356 -14.19 -13.35 -6.72
C ASP A 356 -14.76 -14.65 -7.31
N ASP A 357 -15.98 -14.97 -6.91
CA ASP A 357 -16.73 -16.14 -7.36
C ASP A 357 -17.32 -15.95 -8.78
N ASN A 358 -17.10 -14.79 -9.42
CA ASN A 358 -17.67 -14.43 -10.74
C ASN A 358 -16.63 -14.27 -11.86
N VAL A 359 -15.32 -14.41 -11.60
CA VAL A 359 -14.31 -14.37 -12.66
C VAL A 359 -14.01 -15.80 -13.07
N ASN A 360 -14.19 -16.13 -14.36
CA ASN A 360 -14.15 -17.49 -14.88
C ASN A 360 -12.82 -18.20 -14.53
N ASP A 361 -12.84 -19.08 -13.53
CA ASP A 361 -11.73 -20.02 -13.30
C ASP A 361 -11.76 -21.10 -14.39
N ILE A 362 -10.69 -21.90 -14.50
CA ILE A 362 -10.60 -23.04 -15.44
C ILE A 362 -11.86 -23.93 -15.36
N ASN A 363 -12.41 -24.11 -14.15
CA ASN A 363 -13.62 -24.90 -13.94
C ASN A 363 -14.87 -24.28 -14.58
N ASP A 364 -14.96 -22.95 -14.64
CA ASP A 364 -16.10 -22.25 -15.24
C ASP A 364 -16.06 -22.36 -16.76
N VAL A 365 -14.85 -22.21 -17.36
CA VAL A 365 -14.63 -22.46 -18.80
C VAL A 365 -14.97 -23.91 -19.16
N GLU A 366 -14.54 -24.87 -18.34
CA GLU A 366 -14.90 -26.27 -18.52
C GLU A 366 -16.42 -26.49 -18.50
N ASP A 367 -17.14 -25.87 -17.56
CA ASP A 367 -18.58 -26.00 -17.43
C ASP A 367 -19.35 -25.28 -18.54
N GLU A 368 -18.85 -24.14 -19.05
CA GLU A 368 -19.43 -23.40 -20.18
C GLU A 368 -19.27 -24.17 -21.50
N LEU A 369 -18.06 -24.67 -21.79
CA LEU A 369 -17.79 -25.45 -23.00
C LEU A 369 -18.53 -26.79 -22.98
N LYS A 370 -18.87 -27.30 -21.80
CA LYS A 370 -19.55 -28.58 -21.63
C LYS A 370 -20.95 -28.54 -22.22
N GLY A 371 -21.02 -29.13 -23.39
CA GLY A 371 -22.26 -29.38 -24.09
C GLY A 371 -22.41 -28.58 -25.38
N ASN A 372 -21.41 -27.75 -25.70
CA ASN A 372 -21.23 -27.18 -27.02
C ASN A 372 -21.20 -28.30 -28.08
N GLU A 373 -21.72 -27.95 -29.26
CA GLU A 373 -21.86 -28.86 -30.38
C GLU A 373 -20.96 -28.41 -31.53
N TYR A 374 -20.19 -29.35 -32.08
CA TYR A 374 -19.27 -29.15 -33.19
C TYR A 374 -19.65 -30.08 -34.33
N ASN A 375 -19.57 -29.58 -35.56
CA ASN A 375 -19.79 -30.40 -36.74
C ASN A 375 -18.45 -30.94 -37.24
N VAL A 376 -18.33 -32.26 -37.35
CA VAL A 376 -17.14 -32.93 -37.89
C VAL A 376 -17.58 -33.80 -39.06
N SER A 377 -17.20 -33.42 -40.28
CA SER A 377 -17.57 -34.08 -41.53
C SER A 377 -19.08 -34.29 -41.69
N ASN A 378 -19.89 -33.27 -41.38
CA ASN A 378 -21.37 -33.29 -41.39
C ASN A 378 -22.02 -34.14 -40.29
N ILE A 379 -21.30 -34.43 -39.21
CA ILE A 379 -21.84 -35.14 -38.05
C ILE A 379 -21.73 -34.21 -36.85
N ASP A 380 -22.85 -33.98 -36.17
CA ASP A 380 -22.85 -33.17 -34.97
C ASP A 380 -22.34 -33.99 -33.79
N PHE A 381 -21.34 -33.45 -33.10
CA PHE A 381 -20.72 -33.97 -31.90
C PHE A 381 -20.95 -33.02 -30.75
N LYS A 382 -21.28 -33.54 -29.57
CA LYS A 382 -21.46 -32.76 -28.35
C LYS A 382 -20.35 -33.05 -27.36
N ILE A 383 -19.76 -32.01 -26.78
CA ILE A 383 -18.83 -32.15 -25.66
C ILE A 383 -19.56 -32.78 -24.47
N THR A 384 -19.02 -33.88 -23.96
CA THR A 384 -19.56 -34.60 -22.80
C THR A 384 -18.65 -34.51 -21.58
N SER A 385 -17.37 -34.25 -21.81
CA SER A 385 -16.36 -33.99 -20.81
C SER A 385 -15.30 -33.11 -21.44
N ILE A 386 -14.80 -32.16 -20.69
CA ILE A 386 -13.61 -31.37 -21.00
C ILE A 386 -12.86 -31.17 -19.68
N ASN A 387 -11.53 -31.12 -19.74
CA ASN A 387 -10.68 -30.93 -18.56
C ASN A 387 -9.35 -30.31 -18.98
N TYR A 388 -8.93 -29.24 -18.33
CA TYR A 388 -7.57 -28.70 -18.38
C TYR A 388 -6.77 -29.28 -17.21
N ASP A 389 -5.50 -29.67 -17.43
CA ASP A 389 -4.69 -30.30 -16.38
C ASP A 389 -3.41 -29.53 -16.02
N GLU A 390 -2.67 -30.07 -15.04
CA GLU A 390 -1.45 -29.46 -14.50
C GLU A 390 -0.25 -29.43 -15.47
N ASN A 391 -0.35 -30.07 -16.64
CA ASN A 391 0.66 -30.04 -17.70
C ASN A 391 0.27 -29.12 -18.86
N ASP A 392 -0.71 -28.25 -18.65
CA ASP A 392 -1.22 -27.34 -19.68
C ASP A 392 -1.84 -28.10 -20.87
N GLU A 393 -2.46 -29.25 -20.62
CA GLU A 393 -3.14 -30.06 -21.63
C GLU A 393 -4.67 -30.03 -21.46
N VAL A 394 -5.41 -29.81 -22.55
CA VAL A 394 -6.87 -29.90 -22.59
C VAL A 394 -7.28 -31.26 -23.11
N THR A 395 -8.04 -32.04 -22.34
CA THR A 395 -8.67 -33.28 -22.83
C THR A 395 -10.16 -33.08 -23.04
N VAL A 396 -10.63 -33.18 -24.29
CA VAL A 396 -12.04 -33.07 -24.67
C VAL A 396 -12.60 -34.40 -25.19
N VAL A 397 -13.78 -34.78 -24.69
CA VAL A 397 -14.50 -36.00 -25.10
C VAL A 397 -15.84 -35.62 -25.72
N LEU A 398 -16.00 -35.93 -27.01
CA LEU A 398 -17.23 -35.66 -27.73
C LEU A 398 -17.98 -36.93 -28.11
N LYS A 399 -19.31 -36.82 -28.12
CA LYS A 399 -20.21 -37.89 -28.58
C LYS A 399 -21.09 -37.42 -29.72
N SER A 400 -21.22 -38.23 -30.76
CA SER A 400 -22.12 -37.94 -31.87
C SER A 400 -23.58 -37.83 -31.39
N ARG A 401 -24.33 -36.90 -31.98
CA ARG A 401 -25.77 -36.70 -31.70
C ARG A 401 -26.65 -37.76 -32.35
N GLU A 402 -26.16 -38.34 -33.43
CA GLU A 402 -26.81 -39.44 -34.15
C GLU A 402 -25.91 -40.68 -34.18
N TYR A 403 -26.50 -41.83 -34.48
CA TYR A 403 -25.72 -43.06 -34.63
C TYR A 403 -24.86 -43.02 -35.89
N ILE A 404 -23.57 -43.29 -35.71
CA ILE A 404 -22.64 -43.63 -36.79
C ILE A 404 -21.86 -44.89 -36.40
N SER A 405 -21.72 -45.82 -37.34
CA SER A 405 -20.87 -47.01 -37.15
C SER A 405 -19.40 -46.68 -37.43
N ALA A 406 -18.48 -47.45 -36.84
CA ALA A 406 -17.04 -47.29 -37.10
C ALA A 406 -16.69 -47.43 -38.59
N ASN A 407 -17.34 -48.35 -39.31
CA ASN A 407 -17.11 -48.51 -40.75
C ASN A 407 -17.57 -47.27 -41.55
N GLU A 408 -18.73 -46.68 -41.20
CA GLU A 408 -19.20 -45.46 -41.85
C GLU A 408 -18.30 -44.27 -41.54
N TRP A 409 -17.74 -44.23 -40.33
CA TRP A 409 -16.73 -43.24 -39.94
C TRP A 409 -15.44 -43.39 -40.75
N ASP A 410 -14.93 -44.62 -40.90
CA ASP A 410 -13.71 -44.93 -41.67
C ASP A 410 -13.85 -44.60 -43.17
N ASP A 411 -15.08 -44.56 -43.69
CA ASP A 411 -15.38 -44.20 -45.09
C ASP A 411 -15.46 -42.68 -45.32
N LEU A 412 -15.42 -41.86 -44.26
CA LEU A 412 -15.45 -40.39 -44.36
C LEU A 412 -14.14 -39.82 -44.92
N ASN A 413 -14.19 -38.56 -45.33
CA ASN A 413 -13.01 -37.87 -45.83
C ASN A 413 -12.12 -37.42 -44.67
N ASN A 414 -11.02 -38.13 -44.42
CA ASN A 414 -10.05 -37.78 -43.38
C ASN A 414 -9.61 -36.33 -43.41
N ARG A 415 -9.39 -35.73 -44.59
CA ARG A 415 -8.97 -34.32 -44.67
C ARG A 415 -10.06 -33.38 -44.14
N ALA A 416 -11.33 -33.67 -44.44
CA ALA A 416 -12.44 -32.87 -43.92
C ALA A 416 -12.53 -33.01 -42.39
N ILE A 417 -12.36 -34.23 -41.86
CA ILE A 417 -12.33 -34.47 -40.42
C ILE A 417 -11.18 -33.71 -39.76
N GLU A 418 -9.96 -33.82 -40.28
CA GLU A 418 -8.78 -33.15 -39.74
C GLU A 418 -8.94 -31.62 -39.76
N ASP A 419 -9.51 -31.04 -40.82
CA ASP A 419 -9.73 -29.59 -40.91
C ASP A 419 -10.81 -29.11 -39.91
N ASP A 420 -11.91 -29.85 -39.76
CA ASP A 420 -12.97 -29.54 -38.79
C ASP A 420 -12.47 -29.70 -37.35
N VAL A 421 -11.73 -30.77 -37.05
CA VAL A 421 -11.12 -31.01 -35.73
C VAL A 421 -10.08 -29.93 -35.41
N ARG A 422 -9.22 -29.55 -36.36
CA ARG A 422 -8.25 -28.46 -36.16
C ARG A 422 -8.94 -27.15 -35.80
N THR A 423 -10.03 -26.83 -36.49
CA THR A 423 -10.82 -25.61 -36.22
C THR A 423 -11.39 -25.64 -34.80
N MET A 424 -12.02 -26.75 -34.42
CA MET A 424 -12.53 -26.96 -33.06
C MET A 424 -11.42 -26.85 -32.00
N CYS A 425 -10.24 -27.46 -32.22
CA CYS A 425 -9.15 -27.41 -31.26
C CYS A 425 -8.64 -25.98 -31.05
N LYS A 426 -8.57 -25.17 -32.12
CA LYS A 426 -8.21 -23.76 -32.01
C LYS A 426 -9.24 -22.98 -31.19
N GLU A 427 -10.53 -23.15 -31.49
CA GLU A 427 -11.61 -22.50 -30.73
C GLU A 427 -11.60 -22.91 -29.25
N LEU A 428 -11.32 -24.17 -28.94
CA LEU A 428 -11.21 -24.63 -27.55
C LEU A 428 -9.97 -24.07 -26.84
N ALA A 429 -8.81 -24.06 -27.50
CA ALA A 429 -7.60 -23.49 -26.92
C ALA A 429 -7.74 -21.98 -26.68
N GLU A 430 -8.32 -21.27 -27.65
CA GLU A 430 -8.66 -19.84 -27.55
C GLU A 430 -9.60 -19.60 -26.37
N ALA A 431 -10.63 -20.41 -26.15
CA ALA A 431 -11.53 -20.25 -25.00
C ALA A 431 -10.80 -20.38 -23.65
N PHE A 432 -9.89 -21.36 -23.48
CA PHE A 432 -9.10 -21.46 -22.24
C PHE A 432 -8.11 -20.30 -22.08
N GLN A 433 -7.52 -19.83 -23.18
CA GLN A 433 -6.60 -18.71 -23.18
C GLN A 433 -7.28 -17.39 -22.87
N ASP A 434 -8.43 -17.14 -23.49
CA ASP A 434 -9.20 -15.92 -23.33
C ASP A 434 -9.89 -15.92 -21.97
N ASP A 435 -10.62 -16.98 -21.62
CA ASP A 435 -11.54 -16.92 -20.49
C ASP A 435 -10.88 -17.28 -19.15
N ALA A 436 -9.80 -18.06 -19.14
CA ALA A 436 -9.14 -18.52 -17.91
C ALA A 436 -7.65 -18.15 -17.80
N ASP A 437 -7.07 -17.42 -18.77
CA ASP A 437 -5.63 -17.13 -18.82
C ASP A 437 -4.76 -18.41 -18.72
N ALA A 438 -5.31 -19.52 -19.22
CA ALA A 438 -4.62 -20.79 -19.32
C ALA A 438 -3.98 -20.91 -20.71
N GLU A 439 -2.76 -21.43 -20.81
CA GLU A 439 -2.04 -21.54 -22.10
C GLU A 439 -1.94 -23.02 -22.52
N PRO A 440 -2.99 -23.63 -23.10
CA PRO A 440 -2.91 -25.02 -23.52
C PRO A 440 -1.76 -25.27 -24.50
N GLU A 441 -0.87 -26.21 -24.19
CA GLU A 441 0.15 -26.69 -25.13
C GLU A 441 -0.45 -27.72 -26.11
N ILE A 442 -1.34 -28.60 -25.60
CA ILE A 442 -1.93 -29.69 -26.38
C ILE A 442 -3.43 -29.80 -26.12
N VAL A 443 -4.23 -29.97 -27.19
CA VAL A 443 -5.66 -30.34 -27.11
C VAL A 443 -5.86 -31.78 -27.57
N HIS A 444 -6.18 -32.67 -26.63
CA HIS A 444 -6.51 -34.07 -26.86
C HIS A 444 -8.00 -34.25 -27.14
N VAL A 445 -8.34 -34.61 -28.38
CA VAL A 445 -9.72 -34.86 -28.81
C VAL A 445 -10.01 -36.36 -28.80
N LYS A 446 -11.13 -36.76 -28.20
CA LYS A 446 -11.63 -38.15 -28.26
C LYS A 446 -13.07 -38.17 -28.77
N LEU A 447 -13.27 -38.76 -29.94
CA LEU A 447 -14.57 -38.88 -30.59
C LEU A 447 -15.17 -40.25 -30.35
N TYR A 448 -16.42 -40.26 -29.91
CA TYR A 448 -17.21 -41.47 -29.74
C TYR A 448 -18.55 -41.32 -30.45
N ASN A 449 -19.17 -42.43 -30.84
CA ASN A 449 -20.56 -42.37 -31.27
C ASN A 449 -21.51 -42.24 -30.06
N ILE A 450 -22.80 -42.04 -30.34
CA ILE A 450 -23.86 -41.90 -29.32
C ILE A 450 -23.92 -43.06 -28.30
N TYR A 451 -23.45 -44.25 -28.66
CA TYR A 451 -23.37 -45.43 -27.78
C TYR A 451 -22.04 -45.57 -27.06
N SER A 452 -21.18 -44.54 -27.10
CA SER A 452 -19.85 -44.51 -26.50
C SER A 452 -18.88 -45.54 -27.10
N TYR A 453 -19.07 -45.95 -28.36
CA TYR A 453 -18.02 -46.65 -29.11
C TYR A 453 -17.02 -45.63 -29.66
N PHE A 454 -15.73 -45.90 -29.44
CA PHE A 454 -14.64 -45.07 -29.90
C PHE A 454 -14.60 -45.01 -31.44
N LEU A 455 -14.41 -43.81 -31.98
CA LEU A 455 -14.28 -43.56 -33.42
C LEU A 455 -12.84 -43.17 -33.76
N ALA A 456 -12.34 -42.11 -33.13
CA ALA A 456 -10.99 -41.58 -33.37
C ALA A 456 -10.51 -40.74 -32.19
N SER A 457 -9.20 -40.48 -32.16
CA SER A 457 -8.57 -39.50 -31.28
C SER A 457 -7.56 -38.69 -32.07
N TYR A 458 -7.35 -37.45 -31.66
CA TYR A 458 -6.39 -36.54 -32.27
C TYR A 458 -5.68 -35.75 -31.18
N ASP A 459 -4.41 -35.45 -31.41
CA ASP A 459 -3.62 -34.58 -30.55
C ASP A 459 -3.27 -33.33 -31.36
N PHE A 460 -3.76 -32.18 -30.91
CA PHE A 460 -3.48 -30.90 -31.54
C PHE A 460 -2.42 -30.14 -30.75
N ASP A 461 -1.27 -29.91 -31.36
CA ASP A 461 -0.22 -29.03 -30.84
C ASP A 461 -0.58 -27.58 -31.17
N VAL A 462 -0.83 -26.79 -30.13
CA VAL A 462 -1.36 -25.43 -30.24
C VAL A 462 -0.33 -24.48 -30.84
N GLU A 463 0.94 -24.59 -30.43
CA GLU A 463 2.04 -23.72 -30.90
C GLU A 463 2.34 -23.96 -32.39
N ASN A 464 2.45 -25.22 -32.79
CA ASN A 464 2.83 -25.60 -34.15
C ASN A 464 1.62 -25.66 -35.10
N GLU A 465 0.40 -25.53 -34.57
CA GLU A 465 -0.87 -25.72 -35.28
C GLU A 465 -0.96 -27.06 -36.03
N THR A 466 -0.31 -28.10 -35.50
CA THR A 466 -0.26 -29.43 -36.11
C THR A 466 -1.23 -30.38 -35.42
N LEU A 467 -1.87 -31.25 -36.21
CA LEU A 467 -2.81 -32.26 -35.73
C LEU A 467 -2.24 -33.64 -36.10
N ASP A 468 -2.04 -34.49 -35.09
CA ASP A 468 -1.55 -35.87 -35.24
C ASP A 468 -2.63 -36.94 -35.00
#